data_AF-A0A165KWD8-F1
#
_entry.id   AF-A0A165KWD8-F1
#
_cell.length_a   1.000
_cell.length_b   1.000
_cell.length_c   1.000
_cell.angle_alpha   90.00
_cell.angle_beta   90.00
_cell.angle_gamma   90.00
#
_symmetry.space_group_name_H-M   'P 1'
#
loop_
_entity.id
_entity.type
_entity.pdbx_description
1 polymer ?
#
loop_
_entity_poly.entity_id
_entity_poly.type
_entity_poly.pdbx_seq_one_letter_code
_entity_poly.pdbx_strand_id
1 'polypeptide(L)'
;MLANRPGSLSKKPTLRPSPLTRFSTSVVSLLKAQPAEASASVASATPTPALQVTSLTSSPTSSVLSLPLSSDPGEDAASKATEELRKKLDASEAALAAKSRATAGLEERVKSLVADNEQGERRRALQEDAQRETQERLADAQRRLAEAVAEITRNDLELETARSESDETKTALEETKSELARSRDELLEKTEQLESMREEVGETRVAITTAEAELAAERGLRGTLQEDVKRLKLEAEEARDAKARSERDNEDLRVHIAQLQADVTQRSEEFEATNLKLDETGRTLQHRSKELRMAREVLHEVESELGRVKAENVQLNAVQTKLTSELQSKKSDLDKQSRCLAEREEELVSLRSQAEAHTANAEAIAGQLTEAVRARDDALSAVTAANLRLSDAQMAAHRAADTAMHEVTEVRWQAMKRESALSQRVQDLEEALRSAQDDAAQEIKKVRGEVRRLREELRKADVATGGSCVIQ
;
A
#
# COMPACT_ATOMS: atom_id res chain seq x y z
N MET A 1 22.06 -31.93 5.54
CA MET A 1 23.22 -32.73 5.08
C MET A 1 24.39 -31.79 4.83
N LEU A 2 25.64 -32.29 4.85
CA LEU A 2 26.90 -31.56 4.58
C LEU A 2 27.14 -30.36 5.54
N ALA A 3 27.98 -30.41 6.58
CA ALA A 3 29.38 -30.82 6.73
C ALA A 3 30.40 -29.77 6.23
N ASN A 4 31.04 -29.04 7.16
CA ASN A 4 32.51 -29.12 7.36
C ASN A 4 33.00 -28.43 8.65
N ARG A 5 33.89 -29.14 9.36
CA ARG A 5 34.89 -28.66 10.33
C ARG A 5 36.26 -28.64 9.59
N PRO A 6 37.45 -28.34 10.19
CA PRO A 6 37.79 -27.97 11.58
C PRO A 6 38.73 -26.74 11.70
N GLY A 7 39.25 -26.45 12.90
CA GLY A 7 40.63 -25.91 13.03
C GLY A 7 40.90 -24.95 14.20
N SER A 8 42.14 -25.03 14.75
CA SER A 8 42.80 -24.07 15.68
C SER A 8 42.05 -23.75 17.00
N LEU A 9 42.37 -24.28 18.19
CA LEU A 9 43.67 -24.43 18.90
C LEU A 9 44.42 -23.11 19.16
N SER A 10 44.03 -22.41 20.24
CA SER A 10 44.91 -21.49 20.96
C SER A 10 45.08 -21.94 22.41
N LYS A 11 46.27 -22.45 22.75
CA LYS A 11 46.73 -22.68 24.13
C LYS A 11 47.88 -21.72 24.42
N LYS A 12 47.73 -20.83 25.41
CA LYS A 12 48.86 -20.05 25.97
C LYS A 12 48.71 -19.86 27.49
N PRO A 13 49.37 -20.71 28.29
CA PRO A 13 49.70 -20.41 29.68
C PRO A 13 51.15 -19.95 29.80
N THR A 14 51.39 -18.64 29.96
CA THR A 14 52.68 -18.07 30.35
C THR A 14 52.64 -17.80 31.86
N LEU A 15 53.26 -18.64 32.70
CA LEU A 15 54.68 -18.56 33.07
C LEU A 15 55.06 -17.22 33.74
N ARG A 16 55.02 -17.23 35.07
CA ARG A 16 56.08 -16.84 36.04
C ARG A 16 57.07 -15.72 35.61
N PRO A 17 57.37 -14.76 36.52
CA PRO A 17 58.20 -15.12 37.67
C PRO A 17 57.83 -14.53 39.04
N SER A 18 58.44 -15.13 40.07
CA SER A 18 58.50 -14.65 41.45
C SER A 18 59.86 -13.97 41.72
N PRO A 19 59.93 -12.86 42.47
CA PRO A 19 61.19 -12.38 43.04
C PRO A 19 61.48 -13.09 44.38
N LEU A 20 62.62 -13.76 44.48
CA LEU A 20 63.21 -14.21 45.73
C LEU A 20 64.67 -13.72 45.74
N THR A 21 65.20 -13.34 46.92
CA THR A 21 66.56 -12.78 47.13
C THR A 21 66.74 -11.35 46.56
N ARG A 22 67.64 -10.48 47.04
CA ARG A 22 68.94 -10.66 47.74
C ARG A 22 69.27 -9.50 48.71
N PHE A 23 70.39 -9.65 49.45
CA PHE A 23 71.19 -8.60 50.17
C PHE A 23 70.54 -8.02 51.46
N SER A 24 71.26 -7.63 52.53
CA SER A 24 72.68 -7.72 52.96
C SER A 24 72.71 -8.11 54.47
N THR A 25 73.70 -8.71 55.15
CA THR A 25 75.19 -8.81 55.07
C THR A 25 76.01 -7.64 55.66
N SER A 26 76.03 -7.54 57.00
CA SER A 26 77.17 -7.09 57.86
C SER A 26 76.77 -7.37 59.34
N VAL A 27 77.52 -7.96 60.28
CA VAL A 27 78.95 -8.33 60.42
C VAL A 27 79.90 -7.13 60.59
N VAL A 28 80.96 -7.30 61.42
CA VAL A 28 82.11 -6.39 61.67
C VAL A 28 81.80 -5.20 62.62
N SER A 29 82.59 -4.86 63.67
CA SER A 29 83.60 -5.59 64.47
C SER A 29 84.24 -4.74 65.62
N LEU A 30 84.77 -5.45 66.64
CA LEU A 30 86.10 -5.26 67.29
C LEU A 30 86.51 -4.05 68.19
N LEU A 31 87.31 -4.43 69.22
CA LEU A 31 88.42 -3.75 69.93
C LEU A 31 88.10 -2.53 70.85
N LYS A 32 88.74 -2.25 72.02
CA LYS A 32 89.94 -2.70 72.79
C LYS A 32 91.16 -1.75 72.77
N ALA A 33 91.25 -0.88 73.78
CA ALA A 33 92.46 -0.26 74.40
C ALA A 33 92.00 0.60 75.60
N GLN A 34 92.68 0.82 76.73
CA GLN A 34 93.86 0.22 77.39
C GLN A 34 95.26 0.34 76.76
N PRO A 35 96.03 1.37 77.18
CA PRO A 35 97.41 1.30 77.69
C PRO A 35 97.41 1.02 79.23
N ALA A 36 98.40 0.40 79.89
CA ALA A 36 99.85 0.65 80.01
C ALA A 36 100.15 1.99 80.73
N GLU A 37 100.72 2.07 81.95
CA GLU A 37 101.95 1.48 82.55
C GLU A 37 103.28 1.87 81.88
N ALA A 38 104.00 2.83 82.50
CA ALA A 38 105.45 3.11 82.51
C ALA A 38 105.68 4.55 83.05
N SER A 39 106.81 4.98 83.66
CA SER A 39 107.96 4.35 84.33
C SER A 39 108.83 5.45 85.01
N ALA A 40 109.91 5.06 85.73
CA ALA A 40 110.92 5.90 86.42
C ALA A 40 110.48 6.55 87.75
N SER A 41 111.18 6.44 88.90
CA SER A 41 112.46 5.79 89.30
C SER A 41 113.80 6.51 89.02
N VAL A 42 114.18 7.44 89.92
CA VAL A 42 115.55 7.83 90.33
C VAL A 42 115.41 8.21 91.83
N ALA A 43 116.02 7.57 92.84
CA ALA A 43 117.43 7.52 93.27
C ALA A 43 118.05 8.91 93.59
N SER A 44 118.95 9.13 94.57
CA SER A 44 119.44 8.39 95.75
C SER A 44 120.37 9.31 96.60
N ALA A 45 120.86 8.82 97.75
CA ALA A 45 122.14 9.19 98.42
C ALA A 45 122.25 10.45 99.34
N THR A 46 122.40 10.16 100.65
CA THR A 46 123.32 10.80 101.63
C THR A 46 124.81 10.48 101.30
N PRO A 47 125.88 10.98 102.00
CA PRO A 47 125.97 11.59 103.34
C PRO A 47 126.97 12.80 103.51
N THR A 48 127.21 13.21 104.77
CA THR A 48 128.28 14.10 105.28
C THR A 48 129.70 13.53 105.15
N PRO A 49 130.76 14.36 105.06
CA PRO A 49 131.69 14.64 106.20
C PRO A 49 132.30 16.08 106.17
N ALA A 50 133.46 16.41 106.75
CA ALA A 50 133.82 16.60 108.19
C ALA A 50 135.22 17.30 108.33
N LEU A 51 135.78 17.41 109.57
CA LEU A 51 137.21 17.75 109.91
C LEU A 51 137.64 19.25 109.81
N GLN A 52 138.64 19.83 110.55
CA GLN A 52 139.53 19.38 111.65
C GLN A 52 140.33 20.57 112.34
N VAL A 53 140.80 20.39 113.60
CA VAL A 53 142.10 20.90 114.19
C VAL A 53 142.28 22.45 114.36
N THR A 54 142.93 23.10 115.37
CA THR A 54 143.92 22.78 116.44
C THR A 54 143.66 23.62 117.75
N SER A 55 144.64 23.87 118.63
CA SER A 55 144.73 23.30 119.99
C SER A 55 145.75 24.01 120.94
N LEU A 56 145.42 24.22 122.23
CA LEU A 56 146.33 24.54 123.38
C LEU A 56 147.02 25.96 123.33
N THR A 57 147.82 26.51 124.28
CA THR A 57 148.53 26.03 125.50
C THR A 57 148.58 27.07 126.66
N SER A 58 148.93 26.59 127.86
CA SER A 58 149.09 27.17 129.22
C SER A 58 150.26 28.15 129.56
N SER A 59 150.12 28.83 130.72
CA SER A 59 151.14 29.03 131.81
C SER A 59 152.06 30.29 131.90
N PRO A 60 152.68 30.60 133.10
CA PRO A 60 153.11 31.96 133.50
C PRO A 60 154.61 32.10 133.97
N THR A 61 154.89 33.04 134.92
CA THR A 61 156.18 33.41 135.60
C THR A 61 157.06 34.46 134.84
N SER A 62 158.05 35.18 135.39
CA SER A 62 158.75 35.20 136.71
C SER A 62 159.49 36.54 137.03
N SER A 63 159.87 36.77 138.31
CA SER A 63 161.17 37.32 138.83
C SER A 63 161.74 38.73 138.50
N VAL A 64 162.77 39.29 139.20
CA VAL A 64 163.16 39.37 140.66
C VAL A 64 164.40 40.32 140.88
N LEU A 65 164.59 40.89 142.10
CA LEU A 65 165.82 41.57 142.67
C LEU A 65 166.37 42.85 141.95
N SER A 66 167.29 43.70 142.48
CA SER A 66 168.15 43.69 143.70
C SER A 66 168.55 45.11 144.21
N LEU A 67 169.20 45.21 145.39
CA LEU A 67 169.94 46.39 145.93
C LEU A 67 171.48 46.23 145.75
N PRO A 68 172.33 47.23 146.07
CA PRO A 68 173.07 47.22 147.36
C PRO A 68 173.41 48.62 147.98
N LEU A 69 174.33 48.65 148.96
CA LEU A 69 174.62 49.71 149.95
C LEU A 69 176.08 50.29 149.82
N SER A 70 176.52 51.07 150.84
CA SER A 70 177.90 51.52 151.20
C SER A 70 178.39 52.87 150.62
N SER A 71 179.27 53.67 151.28
CA SER A 71 179.69 53.74 152.71
C SER A 71 180.43 55.07 153.05
N ASP A 72 180.63 55.31 154.36
CA ASP A 72 181.48 56.32 155.05
C ASP A 72 183.02 56.04 154.86
N PRO A 73 184.03 56.80 155.40
CA PRO A 73 184.00 57.86 156.44
C PRO A 73 185.00 59.05 156.28
N GLY A 74 185.10 59.91 157.32
CA GLY A 74 186.25 60.79 157.64
C GLY A 74 186.07 62.27 157.24
N GLU A 75 185.63 63.18 158.11
CA GLU A 75 186.33 63.77 159.28
C GLU A 75 187.70 64.40 158.97
N ASP A 76 187.70 65.69 158.57
CA ASP A 76 188.63 66.68 159.12
C ASP A 76 188.05 68.11 159.06
N ALA A 77 188.45 68.97 160.00
CA ALA A 77 188.28 70.43 160.02
C ALA A 77 186.87 71.03 159.77
N ALA A 78 185.84 70.53 160.46
CA ALA A 78 184.71 71.26 161.09
C ALA A 78 183.92 72.43 160.41
N SER A 79 184.18 72.82 159.16
CA SER A 79 183.52 73.98 158.50
C SER A 79 182.87 73.67 157.15
N LYS A 80 183.03 72.45 156.61
CA LYS A 80 182.32 71.98 155.40
C LYS A 80 181.00 71.25 155.71
N ALA A 81 180.90 70.62 156.89
CA ALA A 81 179.78 69.73 157.22
C ALA A 81 178.41 70.44 157.27
N THR A 82 178.36 71.69 157.71
CA THR A 82 177.11 72.49 157.77
C THR A 82 176.61 72.90 156.38
N GLU A 83 177.51 73.13 155.43
CA GLU A 83 177.19 73.44 154.04
C GLU A 83 176.76 72.18 153.28
N GLU A 84 177.41 71.04 153.54
CA GLU A 84 177.01 69.76 152.95
C GLU A 84 175.71 69.21 153.54
N LEU A 85 175.43 69.42 154.83
CA LEU A 85 174.13 69.07 155.43
C LEU A 85 172.99 69.91 154.88
N ARG A 86 173.20 71.21 154.59
CA ARG A 86 172.24 72.00 153.80
C ARG A 86 172.04 71.39 152.42
N LYS A 87 173.13 71.11 151.69
CA LYS A 87 173.07 70.51 150.36
C LYS A 87 172.36 69.14 150.35
N LYS A 88 172.46 68.35 151.42
CA LYS A 88 171.74 67.07 151.61
C LYS A 88 170.27 67.29 152.00
N LEU A 89 169.95 68.32 152.78
CA LEU A 89 168.57 68.74 153.05
C LEU A 89 167.89 69.22 151.76
N ASP A 90 168.51 70.17 151.06
CA ASP A 90 168.06 70.71 149.77
C ASP A 90 167.85 69.58 148.74
N ALA A 91 168.75 68.59 148.68
CA ALA A 91 168.61 67.42 147.82
C ALA A 91 167.45 66.49 148.26
N SER A 92 167.18 66.37 149.56
CA SER A 92 166.06 65.58 150.08
C SER A 92 164.70 66.28 149.93
N GLU A 93 164.66 67.61 150.06
CA GLU A 93 163.49 68.43 149.74
C GLU A 93 163.25 68.46 148.22
N ALA A 94 164.30 68.54 147.40
CA ALA A 94 164.20 68.37 145.95
C ALA A 94 163.74 66.95 145.57
N ALA A 95 164.17 65.91 146.28
CA ALA A 95 163.70 64.53 146.08
C ALA A 95 162.25 64.33 146.55
N LEU A 96 161.82 64.99 147.62
CA LEU A 96 160.41 65.03 148.05
C LEU A 96 159.56 65.82 147.06
N ALA A 97 160.01 66.98 146.59
CA ALA A 97 159.33 67.74 145.53
C ALA A 97 159.28 66.96 144.21
N ALA A 98 160.32 66.21 143.86
CA ALA A 98 160.33 65.30 142.73
C ALA A 98 159.35 64.13 142.93
N LYS A 99 159.25 63.56 144.14
CA LYS A 99 158.23 62.56 144.48
C LYS A 99 156.82 63.14 144.44
N SER A 100 156.58 64.36 144.94
CA SER A 100 155.28 65.05 144.85
C SER A 100 154.89 65.38 143.42
N ARG A 101 155.85 65.75 142.55
CA ARG A 101 155.63 65.86 141.11
C ARG A 101 155.36 64.51 140.47
N ALA A 102 156.02 63.44 140.92
CA ALA A 102 155.79 62.08 140.42
C ALA A 102 154.44 61.51 140.89
N THR A 103 153.98 61.78 142.11
CA THR A 103 152.65 61.38 142.59
C THR A 103 151.57 62.23 141.91
N ALA A 104 151.75 63.55 141.78
CA ALA A 104 150.83 64.39 141.00
C ALA A 104 150.75 63.91 139.54
N GLY A 105 151.89 63.65 138.90
CA GLY A 105 151.97 63.07 137.56
C GLY A 105 151.64 61.58 137.47
N LEU A 106 151.29 60.91 138.57
CA LEU A 106 150.69 59.57 138.60
C LEU A 106 149.19 59.66 138.86
N GLU A 107 148.73 60.55 139.73
CA GLU A 107 147.32 60.91 139.88
C GLU A 107 146.75 61.49 138.59
N GLU A 108 147.50 62.33 137.88
CA GLU A 108 147.13 62.86 136.56
C GLU A 108 147.04 61.74 135.52
N ARG A 109 147.98 60.77 135.53
CA ARG A 109 147.90 59.57 134.68
C ARG A 109 146.76 58.63 135.09
N VAL A 110 146.42 58.52 136.36
CA VAL A 110 145.25 57.75 136.82
C VAL A 110 143.95 58.47 136.44
N LYS A 111 143.89 59.79 136.58
CA LYS A 111 142.75 60.62 136.11
C LYS A 111 142.59 60.54 134.59
N SER A 112 143.69 60.53 133.82
CA SER A 112 143.68 60.23 132.39
C SER A 112 143.15 58.82 132.15
N LEU A 113 143.77 57.77 132.72
CA LEU A 113 143.36 56.38 132.50
C LEU A 113 141.91 56.09 132.91
N VAL A 114 141.39 56.77 133.93
CA VAL A 114 139.97 56.71 134.31
C VAL A 114 139.11 57.43 133.27
N ALA A 115 139.48 58.64 132.83
CA ALA A 115 138.76 59.35 131.76
C ALA A 115 138.84 58.61 130.41
N ASP A 116 139.96 57.96 130.09
CA ASP A 116 140.21 57.15 128.91
C ASP A 116 139.42 55.84 128.97
N ASN A 117 139.30 55.20 130.14
CA ASN A 117 138.44 54.03 130.31
C ASN A 117 136.94 54.39 130.34
N GLU A 118 136.54 55.49 130.98
CA GLU A 118 135.19 56.04 130.86
C GLU A 118 134.85 56.39 129.41
N GLN A 119 135.78 57.00 128.67
CA GLN A 119 135.60 57.27 127.24
C GLN A 119 135.57 55.96 126.44
N GLY A 120 136.37 54.96 126.81
CA GLY A 120 136.34 53.62 126.24
C GLY A 120 135.04 52.87 126.51
N GLU A 121 134.43 53.06 127.67
CA GLU A 121 133.11 52.51 128.05
C GLU A 121 131.98 53.25 127.36
N ARG A 122 132.04 54.58 127.25
CA ARG A 122 131.11 55.37 126.42
C ARG A 122 131.21 54.99 124.94
N ARG A 123 132.42 54.73 124.42
CA ARG A 123 132.62 54.20 123.04
C ARG A 123 132.08 52.78 122.90
N ARG A 124 132.28 51.89 123.88
CA ARG A 124 131.68 50.54 123.91
C ARG A 124 130.16 50.60 123.95
N ALA A 125 129.55 51.41 124.81
CA ALA A 125 128.11 51.61 124.88
C ALA A 125 127.53 52.13 123.55
N LEU A 126 128.13 53.19 122.98
CA LEU A 126 127.73 53.71 121.66
C LEU A 126 127.92 52.68 120.53
N GLN A 127 128.94 51.83 120.62
CA GLN A 127 129.15 50.73 119.68
C GLN A 127 128.13 49.61 119.84
N GLU A 128 127.78 49.24 121.08
CA GLU A 128 126.71 48.28 121.38
C GLU A 128 125.34 48.82 120.94
N ASP A 129 125.04 50.10 121.16
CA ASP A 129 123.78 50.71 120.75
C ASP A 129 123.69 50.84 119.23
N ALA A 130 124.79 51.17 118.54
CA ALA A 130 124.86 51.09 117.08
C ALA A 130 124.73 49.65 116.56
N GLN A 131 125.24 48.65 117.30
CA GLN A 131 125.04 47.23 116.99
C GLN A 131 123.59 46.78 117.23
N ARG A 132 122.93 47.26 118.29
CA ARG A 132 121.49 47.05 118.55
C ARG A 132 120.65 47.67 117.44
N GLU A 133 120.88 48.94 117.10
CA GLU A 133 120.16 49.66 116.04
C GLU A 133 120.36 48.99 114.66
N THR A 134 121.56 48.51 114.33
CA THR A 134 121.81 47.80 113.06
C THR A 134 121.25 46.37 113.06
N GLN A 135 121.21 45.68 114.20
CA GLN A 135 120.52 44.38 114.35
C GLN A 135 119.00 44.54 114.27
N GLU A 136 118.43 45.58 114.89
CA GLU A 136 117.01 45.90 114.83
C GLU A 136 116.59 46.26 113.39
N ARG A 137 117.33 47.15 112.72
CA ARG A 137 117.13 47.46 111.29
C ARG A 137 117.26 46.21 110.40
N LEU A 138 118.20 45.30 110.70
CA LEU A 138 118.34 44.04 109.97
C LEU A 138 117.14 43.11 110.21
N ALA A 139 116.68 42.98 111.45
CA ALA A 139 115.51 42.17 111.79
C ALA A 139 114.21 42.73 111.18
N ASP A 140 114.05 44.05 111.14
CA ASP A 140 112.93 44.73 110.47
C ASP A 140 113.01 44.58 108.94
N ALA A 141 114.19 44.67 108.35
CA ALA A 141 114.39 44.42 106.92
C ALA A 141 114.12 42.94 106.57
N GLN A 142 114.53 42.00 107.42
CA GLN A 142 114.22 40.57 107.29
C GLN A 142 112.72 40.30 107.44
N ARG A 143 112.04 40.97 108.38
CA ARG A 143 110.58 40.84 108.55
C ARG A 143 109.84 41.35 107.32
N ARG A 144 110.17 42.55 106.83
CA ARG A 144 109.57 43.11 105.59
C ARG A 144 109.87 42.28 104.36
N LEU A 145 111.05 41.66 104.27
CA LEU A 145 111.38 40.72 103.20
C LEU A 145 110.55 39.44 103.29
N ALA A 146 110.35 38.88 104.48
CA ALA A 146 109.49 37.72 104.69
C ALA A 146 108.00 38.02 104.42
N GLU A 147 107.53 39.19 104.84
CA GLU A 147 106.18 39.72 104.55
C GLU A 147 105.98 39.88 103.04
N ALA A 148 106.91 40.55 102.34
CA ALA A 148 106.86 40.72 100.89
C ALA A 148 106.97 39.40 100.11
N VAL A 149 107.78 38.44 100.56
CA VAL A 149 107.85 37.10 99.96
C VAL A 149 106.54 36.34 100.18
N ALA A 150 105.91 36.43 101.35
CA ALA A 150 104.61 35.83 101.62
C ALA A 150 103.48 36.48 100.79
N GLU A 151 103.54 37.80 100.60
CA GLU A 151 102.60 38.53 99.73
C GLU A 151 102.79 38.14 98.25
N ILE A 152 104.04 38.01 97.78
CA ILE A 152 104.33 37.51 96.42
C ILE A 152 103.79 36.09 96.24
N THR A 153 104.10 35.14 97.14
CA THR A 153 103.59 33.76 96.99
C THR A 153 102.07 33.66 97.10
N ARG A 154 101.42 34.55 97.88
CA ARG A 154 99.97 34.68 97.88
C ARG A 154 99.45 35.17 96.54
N ASN A 155 100.03 36.24 95.99
CA ASN A 155 99.62 36.83 94.73
C ASN A 155 99.87 35.88 93.54
N ASP A 156 100.95 35.09 93.57
CA ASP A 156 101.23 34.05 92.57
C ASP A 156 100.18 32.94 92.62
N LEU A 157 99.76 32.49 93.82
CA LEU A 157 98.66 31.53 93.98
C LEU A 157 97.31 32.09 93.51
N GLU A 158 96.98 33.34 93.86
CA GLU A 158 95.74 34.00 93.42
C GLU A 158 95.74 34.21 91.89
N LEU A 159 96.89 34.49 91.28
CA LEU A 159 97.07 34.53 89.82
C LEU A 159 96.99 33.14 89.17
N GLU A 160 97.44 32.08 89.83
CA GLU A 160 97.30 30.70 89.34
C GLU A 160 95.84 30.25 89.37
N THR A 161 95.09 30.53 90.45
CA THR A 161 93.65 30.26 90.51
C THR A 161 92.85 31.09 89.49
N ALA A 162 93.19 32.37 89.31
CA ALA A 162 92.55 33.21 88.29
C ALA A 162 92.85 32.73 86.86
N ARG A 163 93.98 32.06 86.63
CA ARG A 163 94.30 31.41 85.35
C ARG A 163 93.51 30.12 85.16
N SER A 164 93.42 29.25 86.17
CA SER A 164 92.61 28.03 86.05
C SER A 164 91.13 28.35 85.84
N GLU A 165 90.55 29.30 86.59
CA GLU A 165 89.18 29.79 86.36
C GLU A 165 89.01 30.40 84.96
N SER A 166 90.03 31.13 84.47
CA SER A 166 90.02 31.68 83.12
C SER A 166 90.09 30.59 82.04
N ASP A 167 90.78 29.47 82.27
CA ASP A 167 90.87 28.37 81.30
C ASP A 167 89.64 27.44 81.36
N GLU A 168 89.09 27.18 82.55
CA GLU A 168 87.80 26.49 82.73
C GLU A 168 86.64 27.23 82.04
N THR A 169 86.59 28.56 82.18
CA THR A 169 85.58 29.38 81.49
C THR A 169 85.80 29.45 79.98
N LYS A 170 87.04 29.30 79.48
CA LYS A 170 87.29 29.11 78.03
C LYS A 170 86.80 27.75 77.55
N THR A 171 87.07 26.66 78.28
CA THR A 171 86.61 25.32 77.87
C THR A 171 85.08 25.24 77.87
N ALA A 172 84.40 25.74 78.91
CA ALA A 172 82.94 25.79 78.94
C ALA A 172 82.35 26.68 77.82
N LEU A 173 83.05 27.74 77.40
CA LEU A 173 82.64 28.57 76.27
C LEU A 173 82.80 27.83 74.92
N GLU A 174 83.85 27.05 74.71
CA GLU A 174 83.98 26.23 73.49
C GLU A 174 83.04 25.02 73.47
N GLU A 175 82.73 24.43 74.63
CA GLU A 175 81.71 23.39 74.77
C GLU A 175 80.32 23.93 74.39
N THR A 176 79.88 25.04 74.99
CA THR A 176 78.59 25.66 74.68
C THR A 176 78.50 26.19 73.25
N LYS A 177 79.61 26.70 72.66
CA LYS A 177 79.69 26.98 71.22
C LYS A 177 79.51 25.71 70.37
N SER A 178 80.09 24.59 70.78
CA SER A 178 79.99 23.31 70.06
C SER A 178 78.57 22.72 70.15
N GLU A 179 77.89 22.89 71.27
CA GLU A 179 76.46 22.54 71.42
C GLU A 179 75.55 23.45 70.61
N LEU A 180 75.85 24.76 70.57
CA LEU A 180 75.14 25.71 69.72
C LEU A 180 75.36 25.46 68.22
N ALA A 181 76.52 24.91 67.83
CA ALA A 181 76.75 24.45 66.47
C ALA A 181 75.90 23.20 66.16
N ARG A 182 76.01 22.12 66.95
CA ARG A 182 75.22 20.89 66.77
C ARG A 182 73.72 21.16 66.69
N SER A 183 73.18 21.97 67.62
CA SER A 183 71.75 22.31 67.63
C SER A 183 71.30 23.17 66.44
N ARG A 184 72.21 23.94 65.79
CA ARG A 184 71.91 24.59 64.51
C ARG A 184 71.90 23.60 63.36
N ASP A 185 72.86 22.69 63.32
CA ASP A 185 72.95 21.66 62.27
C ASP A 185 71.74 20.71 62.35
N GLU A 186 71.33 20.31 63.56
CA GLU A 186 70.09 19.56 63.82
C GLU A 186 68.83 20.33 63.38
N LEU A 187 68.76 21.64 63.65
CA LEU A 187 67.64 22.49 63.20
C LEU A 187 67.59 22.64 61.67
N LEU A 188 68.75 22.69 61.00
CA LEU A 188 68.81 22.70 59.53
C LEU A 188 68.35 21.36 58.96
N GLU A 189 68.89 20.23 59.45
CA GLU A 189 68.47 18.88 59.04
C GLU A 189 66.95 18.66 59.23
N LYS A 190 66.40 19.14 60.35
CA LYS A 190 64.95 19.07 60.63
C LYS A 190 64.13 20.02 59.77
N THR A 191 64.70 21.14 59.32
CA THR A 191 64.05 22.06 58.36
C THR A 191 64.01 21.44 56.97
N GLU A 192 65.12 20.89 56.49
CA GLU A 192 65.20 20.16 55.21
C GLU A 192 64.24 18.96 55.18
N GLN A 193 64.14 18.20 56.28
CA GLN A 193 63.16 17.11 56.41
C GLN A 193 61.71 17.61 56.39
N LEU A 194 61.41 18.77 57.00
CA LEU A 194 60.09 19.39 56.95
C LEU A 194 59.74 19.94 55.56
N GLU A 195 60.72 20.38 54.77
CA GLU A 195 60.52 20.82 53.39
C GLU A 195 60.33 19.62 52.46
N SER A 196 61.16 18.58 52.56
CA SER A 196 60.98 17.31 51.83
C SER A 196 59.58 16.70 52.07
N MET A 197 59.13 16.59 53.32
CA MET A 197 57.78 16.11 53.63
C MET A 197 56.66 17.04 53.13
N ARG A 198 56.90 18.34 52.96
CA ARG A 198 55.94 19.27 52.33
C ARG A 198 55.85 19.06 50.82
N GLU A 199 56.97 18.77 50.17
CA GLU A 199 57.01 18.42 48.75
C GLU A 199 56.29 17.09 48.49
N GLU A 200 56.57 16.04 49.27
CA GLU A 200 55.82 14.76 49.22
C GLU A 200 54.30 14.95 49.46
N VAL A 201 53.91 15.80 50.42
CA VAL A 201 52.50 16.16 50.65
C VAL A 201 51.91 16.99 49.50
N GLY A 202 52.75 17.74 48.77
CA GLY A 202 52.37 18.43 47.54
C GLY A 202 52.11 17.45 46.38
N GLU A 203 53.06 16.57 46.10
CA GLU A 203 52.97 15.56 45.04
C GLU A 203 51.78 14.62 45.26
N THR A 204 51.61 14.10 46.49
CA THR A 204 50.48 13.22 46.82
C THR A 204 49.12 13.92 46.70
N ARG A 205 49.03 15.22 47.02
CA ARG A 205 47.81 16.02 46.75
C ARG A 205 47.54 16.17 45.26
N VAL A 206 48.56 16.46 44.45
CA VAL A 206 48.41 16.52 42.98
C VAL A 206 47.91 15.18 42.45
N ALA A 207 48.55 14.06 42.83
CA ALA A 207 48.16 12.72 42.44
C ALA A 207 46.71 12.37 42.84
N ILE A 208 46.26 12.76 44.04
CA ILE A 208 44.86 12.62 44.46
C ILE A 208 43.93 13.42 43.53
N THR A 209 44.21 14.69 43.27
CA THR A 209 43.35 15.51 42.38
C THR A 209 43.32 14.99 40.94
N THR A 210 44.41 14.40 40.43
CA THR A 210 44.43 13.73 39.13
C THR A 210 43.55 12.47 39.15
N ALA A 211 43.68 11.61 40.16
CA ALA A 211 42.88 10.40 40.29
C ALA A 211 41.38 10.70 40.48
N GLU A 212 41.03 11.80 41.18
CA GLU A 212 39.64 12.27 41.31
C GLU A 212 39.07 12.75 39.96
N ALA A 213 39.87 13.43 39.14
CA ALA A 213 39.48 13.86 37.79
C ALA A 213 39.31 12.68 36.82
N GLU A 214 40.23 11.71 36.84
CA GLU A 214 40.12 10.46 36.07
C GLU A 214 38.87 9.67 36.48
N LEU A 215 38.62 9.54 37.79
CA LEU A 215 37.44 8.86 38.32
C LEU A 215 36.13 9.61 38.00
N ALA A 216 36.17 10.93 37.84
CA ALA A 216 35.03 11.70 37.33
C ALA A 216 34.79 11.46 35.83
N ALA A 217 35.85 11.38 35.01
CA ALA A 217 35.76 11.07 33.59
C ALA A 217 35.21 9.65 33.34
N GLU A 218 35.69 8.65 34.06
CA GLU A 218 35.19 7.26 34.01
C GLU A 218 33.72 7.16 34.44
N ARG A 219 33.28 7.93 35.45
CA ARG A 219 31.86 8.03 35.82
C ARG A 219 31.02 8.64 34.68
N GLY A 220 31.55 9.63 33.97
CA GLY A 220 30.92 10.22 32.78
C GLY A 220 30.77 9.21 31.64
N LEU A 221 31.86 8.53 31.27
CA LEU A 221 31.89 7.49 30.23
C LEU A 221 30.94 6.33 30.56
N ARG A 222 30.92 5.88 31.82
CA ARG A 222 29.95 4.89 32.30
C ARG A 222 28.50 5.39 32.17
N GLY A 223 28.26 6.69 32.37
CA GLY A 223 26.96 7.32 32.17
C GLY A 223 26.50 7.21 30.71
N THR A 224 27.32 7.66 29.75
CA THR A 224 26.97 7.60 28.32
C THR A 224 26.79 6.17 27.83
N LEU A 225 27.65 5.23 28.26
CA LEU A 225 27.50 3.81 27.94
C LEU A 225 26.21 3.19 28.53
N GLN A 226 25.74 3.64 29.69
CA GLN A 226 24.44 3.21 30.23
C GLN A 226 23.25 3.78 29.44
N GLU A 227 23.40 4.95 28.82
CA GLU A 227 22.37 5.54 27.94
C GLU A 227 22.36 4.88 26.56
N ASP A 228 23.53 4.59 25.99
CA ASP A 228 23.67 3.78 24.77
C ASP A 228 23.05 2.39 24.95
N VAL A 229 23.30 1.71 26.08
CA VAL A 229 22.69 0.40 26.37
C VAL A 229 21.18 0.48 26.59
N LYS A 230 20.63 1.60 27.07
CA LYS A 230 19.16 1.81 27.10
C LYS A 230 18.60 2.00 25.69
N ARG A 231 19.25 2.83 24.87
CA ARG A 231 18.83 3.13 23.50
C ARG A 231 18.85 1.86 22.63
N LEU A 232 19.95 1.11 22.63
CA LEU A 232 20.09 -0.14 21.89
C LEU A 232 19.08 -1.23 22.33
N LYS A 233 18.63 -1.21 23.58
CA LYS A 233 17.55 -2.12 24.04
C LYS A 233 16.19 -1.72 23.45
N LEU A 234 15.88 -0.43 23.43
CA LEU A 234 14.64 0.09 22.84
C LEU A 234 14.61 -0.15 21.32
N GLU A 235 15.70 0.16 20.60
CA GLU A 235 15.86 -0.17 19.18
C GLU A 235 15.67 -1.69 18.91
N ALA A 236 16.18 -2.55 19.80
CA ALA A 236 16.00 -4.00 19.70
C ALA A 236 14.60 -4.50 20.08
N GLU A 237 13.79 -3.72 20.80
CA GLU A 237 12.38 -4.02 21.07
C GLU A 237 11.49 -3.53 19.91
N GLU A 238 11.72 -2.32 19.40
CA GLU A 238 11.08 -1.82 18.18
C GLU A 238 11.31 -2.75 16.98
N ALA A 239 12.54 -3.27 16.81
CA ALA A 239 12.88 -4.25 15.78
C ALA A 239 12.16 -5.60 15.95
N ARG A 240 11.92 -6.05 17.20
CA ARG A 240 11.11 -7.25 17.47
C ARG A 240 9.65 -7.02 17.11
N ASP A 241 9.08 -5.87 17.45
CA ASP A 241 7.70 -5.53 17.11
C ASP A 241 7.51 -5.29 15.62
N ALA A 242 8.50 -4.72 14.92
CA ALA A 242 8.52 -4.62 13.46
C ALA A 242 8.54 -6.01 12.81
N LYS A 243 9.41 -6.92 13.28
CA LYS A 243 9.43 -8.32 12.85
C LYS A 243 8.10 -9.03 13.12
N ALA A 244 7.54 -8.89 14.32
CA ALA A 244 6.28 -9.51 14.70
C ALA A 244 5.06 -8.94 13.93
N ARG A 245 5.10 -7.68 13.48
CA ARG A 245 4.12 -7.13 12.52
C ARG A 245 4.28 -7.82 11.17
N SER A 246 5.48 -7.80 10.59
CA SER A 246 5.76 -8.46 9.31
C SER A 246 5.43 -9.97 9.31
N GLU A 247 5.60 -10.67 10.43
CA GLU A 247 5.21 -12.09 10.55
C GLU A 247 3.69 -12.31 10.55
N ARG A 248 2.89 -11.34 11.04
CA ARG A 248 1.42 -11.37 10.88
C ARG A 248 1.03 -11.03 9.44
N ASP A 249 1.60 -9.96 8.88
CA ASP A 249 1.32 -9.51 7.51
C ASP A 249 1.60 -10.63 6.50
N ASN A 250 2.67 -11.42 6.70
CA ASN A 250 2.99 -12.60 5.89
C ASN A 250 2.00 -13.75 6.07
N GLU A 251 1.41 -13.94 7.26
CA GLU A 251 0.41 -14.98 7.50
C GLU A 251 -0.95 -14.60 6.91
N ASP A 252 -1.37 -13.34 7.04
CA ASP A 252 -2.57 -12.81 6.38
C ASP A 252 -2.45 -12.92 4.85
N LEU A 253 -1.27 -12.64 4.28
CA LEU A 253 -0.97 -12.85 2.86
C LEU A 253 -1.03 -14.35 2.46
N ARG A 254 -0.56 -15.28 3.31
CA ARG A 254 -0.70 -16.73 3.06
C ARG A 254 -2.15 -17.18 3.07
N VAL A 255 -2.94 -16.70 4.03
CA VAL A 255 -4.39 -16.97 4.11
C VAL A 255 -5.08 -16.45 2.84
N HIS A 256 -4.73 -15.24 2.39
CA HIS A 256 -5.31 -14.68 1.17
C HIS A 256 -4.87 -15.41 -0.11
N ILE A 257 -3.61 -15.87 -0.20
CA ILE A 257 -3.15 -16.73 -1.29
C ILE A 257 -3.90 -18.07 -1.30
N ALA A 258 -4.15 -18.67 -0.14
CA ALA A 258 -4.93 -19.92 -0.03
C ALA A 258 -6.40 -19.72 -0.43
N GLN A 259 -7.01 -18.59 -0.08
CA GLN A 259 -8.35 -18.19 -0.55
C GLN A 259 -8.39 -18.04 -2.08
N LEU A 260 -7.44 -17.30 -2.66
CA LEU A 260 -7.36 -17.11 -4.12
C LEU A 260 -7.11 -18.44 -4.86
N GLN A 261 -6.37 -19.38 -4.27
CA GLN A 261 -6.21 -20.73 -4.81
C GLN A 261 -7.52 -21.51 -4.77
N ALA A 262 -8.29 -21.43 -3.67
CA ALA A 262 -9.61 -22.05 -3.55
C ALA A 262 -10.61 -21.47 -4.57
N ASP A 263 -10.67 -20.14 -4.71
CA ASP A 263 -11.49 -19.44 -5.71
C ASP A 263 -11.13 -19.86 -7.15
N VAL A 264 -9.84 -20.04 -7.44
CA VAL A 264 -9.37 -20.53 -8.74
C VAL A 264 -9.78 -21.99 -8.97
N THR A 265 -9.68 -22.87 -7.97
CA THR A 265 -10.18 -24.25 -8.11
C THR A 265 -11.69 -24.30 -8.31
N GLN A 266 -12.47 -23.54 -7.53
CA GLN A 266 -13.94 -23.47 -7.70
C GLN A 266 -14.30 -22.95 -9.10
N ARG A 267 -13.66 -21.87 -9.57
CA ARG A 267 -13.91 -21.36 -10.93
C ARG A 267 -13.48 -22.34 -12.03
N SER A 268 -12.47 -23.16 -11.78
CA SER A 268 -12.08 -24.24 -12.71
C SER A 268 -13.15 -25.34 -12.75
N GLU A 269 -13.72 -25.72 -11.61
CA GLU A 269 -14.82 -26.69 -11.52
C GLU A 269 -16.11 -26.14 -12.15
N GLU A 270 -16.44 -24.86 -11.93
CA GLU A 270 -17.53 -24.16 -12.59
C GLU A 270 -17.33 -24.11 -14.12
N PHE A 271 -16.10 -23.81 -14.57
CA PHE A 271 -15.75 -23.79 -15.99
C PHE A 271 -15.90 -25.17 -16.63
N GLU A 272 -15.35 -26.22 -16.03
CA GLU A 272 -15.54 -27.60 -16.49
C GLU A 272 -17.02 -28.03 -16.48
N ALA A 273 -17.79 -27.64 -15.45
CA ALA A 273 -19.22 -27.89 -15.40
C ALA A 273 -19.99 -27.12 -16.50
N THR A 274 -19.51 -25.96 -16.94
CA THR A 274 -20.07 -25.26 -18.12
C THR A 274 -19.60 -25.86 -19.45
N ASN A 275 -18.37 -26.36 -19.55
CA ASN A 275 -17.90 -27.12 -20.71
C ASN A 275 -18.70 -28.39 -20.89
N LEU A 276 -18.94 -29.19 -19.84
CA LEU A 276 -19.76 -30.40 -19.91
C LEU A 276 -21.19 -30.12 -20.37
N LYS A 277 -21.80 -28.99 -19.95
CA LYS A 277 -23.10 -28.51 -20.44
C LYS A 277 -23.04 -28.04 -21.90
N LEU A 278 -21.96 -27.37 -22.31
CA LEU A 278 -21.74 -26.96 -23.69
C LEU A 278 -21.59 -28.18 -24.61
N ASP A 279 -20.88 -29.20 -24.15
CA ASP A 279 -20.70 -30.49 -24.81
C ASP A 279 -22.04 -31.23 -24.96
N GLU A 280 -22.88 -31.23 -23.92
CA GLU A 280 -24.20 -31.86 -23.92
C GLU A 280 -25.22 -31.10 -24.79
N THR A 281 -25.18 -29.77 -24.79
CA THR A 281 -25.93 -28.95 -25.76
C THR A 281 -25.41 -29.14 -27.19
N GLY A 282 -24.11 -29.36 -27.39
CA GLY A 282 -23.50 -29.74 -28.66
C GLY A 282 -23.99 -31.12 -29.15
N ARG A 283 -24.02 -32.13 -28.28
CA ARG A 283 -24.55 -33.48 -28.57
C ARG A 283 -26.04 -33.43 -28.93
N THR A 284 -26.85 -32.69 -28.18
CA THR A 284 -28.29 -32.56 -28.46
C THR A 284 -28.57 -31.72 -29.71
N LEU A 285 -27.76 -30.69 -30.01
CA LEU A 285 -27.78 -30.01 -31.31
C LEU A 285 -27.38 -30.94 -32.46
N GLN A 286 -26.37 -31.80 -32.27
CA GLN A 286 -25.97 -32.79 -33.29
C GLN A 286 -27.06 -33.85 -33.50
N HIS A 287 -27.76 -34.28 -32.43
CA HIS A 287 -28.92 -35.16 -32.52
C HIS A 287 -30.07 -34.47 -33.29
N ARG A 288 -30.43 -33.25 -32.93
CA ARG A 288 -31.42 -32.44 -33.66
C ARG A 288 -31.02 -32.16 -35.10
N SER A 289 -29.73 -32.04 -35.39
CA SER A 289 -29.22 -31.90 -36.76
C SER A 289 -29.40 -33.18 -37.57
N LYS A 290 -29.24 -34.36 -36.95
CA LYS A 290 -29.57 -35.66 -37.57
C LYS A 290 -31.08 -35.81 -37.78
N GLU A 291 -31.90 -35.47 -36.78
CA GLU A 291 -33.37 -35.47 -36.89
C GLU A 291 -33.87 -34.54 -37.99
N LEU A 292 -33.38 -33.30 -38.05
CA LEU A 292 -33.71 -32.34 -39.11
C LEU A 292 -33.20 -32.79 -40.48
N ARG A 293 -32.16 -33.62 -40.55
CA ARG A 293 -31.70 -34.22 -41.81
C ARG A 293 -32.64 -35.34 -42.24
N MET A 294 -32.96 -36.29 -41.37
CA MET A 294 -33.95 -37.33 -41.64
C MET A 294 -35.32 -36.74 -41.97
N ALA A 295 -35.75 -35.67 -41.30
CA ALA A 295 -36.98 -34.95 -41.62
C ALA A 295 -36.91 -34.22 -42.96
N ARG A 296 -35.73 -33.75 -43.41
CA ARG A 296 -35.53 -33.20 -44.76
C ARG A 296 -35.48 -34.29 -45.83
N GLU A 297 -34.90 -35.45 -45.52
CA GLU A 297 -34.89 -36.62 -46.39
C GLU A 297 -36.33 -37.13 -46.58
N VAL A 298 -37.11 -37.26 -45.50
CA VAL A 298 -38.56 -37.57 -45.55
C VAL A 298 -39.37 -36.48 -46.24
N LEU A 299 -39.08 -35.19 -46.03
CA LEU A 299 -39.73 -34.11 -46.79
C LEU A 299 -39.40 -34.21 -48.28
N HIS A 300 -38.18 -34.57 -48.66
CA HIS A 300 -37.79 -34.73 -50.06
C HIS A 300 -38.44 -35.97 -50.70
N GLU A 301 -38.58 -37.06 -49.94
CA GLU A 301 -39.38 -38.25 -50.31
C GLU A 301 -40.84 -37.85 -50.56
N VAL A 302 -41.45 -37.09 -49.63
CA VAL A 302 -42.84 -36.60 -49.74
C VAL A 302 -43.01 -35.54 -50.84
N GLU A 303 -41.99 -34.71 -51.13
CA GLU A 303 -41.98 -33.78 -52.25
C GLU A 303 -41.85 -34.52 -53.60
N SER A 304 -41.08 -35.61 -53.64
CA SER A 304 -40.96 -36.50 -54.79
C SER A 304 -42.27 -37.26 -55.04
N GLU A 305 -42.88 -37.82 -53.99
CA GLU A 305 -44.23 -38.41 -54.04
C GLU A 305 -45.29 -37.39 -54.44
N LEU A 306 -45.25 -36.17 -53.91
CA LEU A 306 -46.14 -35.09 -54.31
C LEU A 306 -45.88 -34.65 -55.76
N GLY A 307 -44.64 -34.74 -56.24
CA GLY A 307 -44.28 -34.55 -57.64
C GLY A 307 -44.89 -35.63 -58.55
N ARG A 308 -44.77 -36.90 -58.15
CA ARG A 308 -45.39 -38.06 -58.81
C ARG A 308 -46.91 -37.92 -58.82
N VAL A 309 -47.54 -37.65 -57.68
CA VAL A 309 -48.99 -37.45 -57.55
C VAL A 309 -49.44 -36.22 -58.33
N LYS A 310 -48.67 -35.13 -58.41
CA LYS A 310 -48.96 -34.00 -59.31
C LYS A 310 -48.86 -34.39 -60.78
N ALA A 311 -47.88 -35.21 -61.18
CA ALA A 311 -47.77 -35.71 -62.55
C ALA A 311 -48.94 -36.65 -62.91
N GLU A 312 -49.32 -37.56 -62.00
CA GLU A 312 -50.52 -38.41 -62.10
C GLU A 312 -51.80 -37.57 -62.14
N ASN A 313 -51.89 -36.49 -61.35
CA ASN A 313 -53.03 -35.58 -61.36
C ASN A 313 -53.08 -34.73 -62.64
N VAL A 314 -51.94 -34.36 -63.23
CA VAL A 314 -51.85 -33.73 -64.56
C VAL A 314 -52.25 -34.73 -65.66
N GLN A 315 -51.86 -36.00 -65.56
CA GLN A 315 -52.34 -37.06 -66.47
C GLN A 315 -53.84 -37.30 -66.31
N LEU A 316 -54.36 -37.35 -65.08
CA LEU A 316 -55.80 -37.46 -64.81
C LEU A 316 -56.56 -36.22 -65.31
N ASN A 317 -56.01 -35.01 -65.18
CA ASN A 317 -56.60 -33.82 -65.79
C ASN A 317 -56.50 -33.82 -67.32
N ALA A 318 -55.46 -34.40 -67.92
CA ALA A 318 -55.36 -34.60 -69.37
C ALA A 318 -56.39 -35.64 -69.86
N VAL A 319 -56.63 -36.70 -69.08
CA VAL A 319 -57.68 -37.69 -69.34
C VAL A 319 -59.07 -37.09 -69.11
N GLN A 320 -59.25 -36.25 -68.09
CA GLN A 320 -60.52 -35.58 -67.77
C GLN A 320 -60.85 -34.48 -68.79
N THR A 321 -59.86 -33.70 -69.25
CA THR A 321 -60.05 -32.72 -70.33
C THR A 321 -60.29 -33.40 -71.68
N LYS A 322 -59.61 -34.53 -71.94
CA LYS A 322 -59.94 -35.37 -73.11
C LYS A 322 -61.37 -35.92 -73.01
N LEU A 323 -61.75 -36.53 -71.89
CA LEU A 323 -63.11 -37.04 -71.65
C LEU A 323 -64.17 -35.94 -71.71
N THR A 324 -63.93 -34.73 -71.19
CA THR A 324 -64.91 -33.64 -71.33
C THR A 324 -64.94 -33.08 -72.74
N SER A 325 -63.85 -33.13 -73.52
CA SER A 325 -63.88 -32.80 -74.95
C SER A 325 -64.63 -33.86 -75.77
N GLU A 326 -64.50 -35.13 -75.42
CA GLU A 326 -65.27 -36.25 -76.01
C GLU A 326 -66.75 -36.16 -75.61
N LEU A 327 -67.05 -35.77 -74.36
CA LEU A 327 -68.42 -35.57 -73.86
C LEU A 327 -69.05 -34.30 -74.46
N GLN A 328 -68.29 -33.22 -74.65
CA GLN A 328 -68.74 -32.04 -75.42
C GLN A 328 -68.95 -32.38 -76.91
N SER A 329 -68.09 -33.19 -77.51
CA SER A 329 -68.27 -33.69 -78.88
C SER A 329 -69.55 -34.50 -78.99
N LYS A 330 -69.72 -35.52 -78.15
CA LYS A 330 -70.95 -36.34 -78.04
C LYS A 330 -72.18 -35.52 -77.72
N LYS A 331 -72.08 -34.50 -76.87
CA LYS A 331 -73.18 -33.56 -76.60
C LYS A 331 -73.49 -32.72 -77.83
N SER A 332 -72.50 -32.23 -78.57
CA SER A 332 -72.72 -31.50 -79.83
C SER A 332 -73.40 -32.38 -80.88
N ASP A 333 -73.09 -33.68 -80.92
CA ASP A 333 -73.75 -34.65 -81.79
C ASP A 333 -75.17 -34.97 -81.32
N LEU A 334 -75.40 -35.08 -80.01
CA LEU A 334 -76.73 -35.19 -79.41
C LEU A 334 -77.58 -33.93 -79.66
N ASP A 335 -76.98 -32.74 -79.63
CA ASP A 335 -77.62 -31.45 -79.92
C ASP A 335 -77.83 -31.24 -81.43
N LYS A 336 -77.16 -32.01 -82.30
CA LYS A 336 -77.48 -32.12 -83.75
C LYS A 336 -78.62 -33.12 -83.96
N GLN A 337 -78.54 -34.30 -83.34
CA GLN A 337 -79.58 -35.33 -83.42
C GLN A 337 -80.91 -34.85 -82.82
N SER A 338 -80.89 -34.12 -81.71
CA SER A 338 -82.07 -33.48 -81.11
C SER A 338 -82.68 -32.40 -82.02
N ARG A 339 -81.87 -31.69 -82.83
CA ARG A 339 -82.39 -30.77 -83.85
C ARG A 339 -82.99 -31.52 -85.03
N CYS A 340 -82.33 -32.54 -85.58
CA CYS A 340 -82.90 -33.36 -86.65
C CYS A 340 -84.10 -34.21 -86.18
N LEU A 341 -84.30 -34.41 -84.88
CA LEU A 341 -85.53 -34.93 -84.29
C LEU A 341 -86.60 -33.83 -84.17
N ALA A 342 -86.28 -32.64 -83.65
CA ALA A 342 -87.22 -31.52 -83.57
C ALA A 342 -87.71 -31.07 -84.95
N GLU A 343 -86.82 -30.97 -85.95
CA GLU A 343 -87.13 -30.70 -87.36
C GLU A 343 -88.07 -31.78 -87.93
N ARG A 344 -87.85 -33.06 -87.57
CA ARG A 344 -88.76 -34.16 -87.96
C ARG A 344 -90.05 -34.22 -87.16
N GLU A 345 -90.08 -33.71 -85.95
CA GLU A 345 -91.30 -33.55 -85.16
C GLU A 345 -92.12 -32.37 -85.66
N GLU A 346 -91.51 -31.29 -86.15
CA GLU A 346 -92.19 -30.25 -86.94
C GLU A 346 -92.68 -30.78 -88.29
N GLU A 347 -91.90 -31.59 -89.03
CA GLU A 347 -92.41 -32.28 -90.24
C GLU A 347 -93.59 -33.21 -89.89
N LEU A 348 -93.52 -33.97 -88.80
CA LEU A 348 -94.60 -34.86 -88.37
C LEU A 348 -95.82 -34.14 -87.81
N VAL A 349 -95.68 -32.98 -87.16
CA VAL A 349 -96.79 -32.13 -86.72
C VAL A 349 -97.41 -31.40 -87.92
N SER A 350 -96.60 -30.94 -88.87
CA SER A 350 -97.08 -30.42 -90.15
C SER A 350 -97.89 -31.47 -90.90
N LEU A 351 -97.31 -32.65 -91.14
CA LEU A 351 -97.98 -33.77 -91.81
C LEU A 351 -99.19 -34.30 -91.03
N ARG A 352 -99.20 -34.26 -89.70
CA ARG A 352 -100.40 -34.58 -88.89
C ARG A 352 -101.48 -33.53 -89.03
N SER A 353 -101.16 -32.24 -88.94
CA SER A 353 -102.15 -31.17 -89.16
C SER A 353 -102.73 -31.21 -90.59
N GLN A 354 -101.92 -31.61 -91.57
CA GLN A 354 -102.33 -31.81 -92.95
C GLN A 354 -103.18 -33.08 -93.11
N ALA A 355 -102.82 -34.18 -92.45
CA ALA A 355 -103.61 -35.42 -92.43
C ALA A 355 -104.94 -35.26 -91.68
N GLU A 356 -104.97 -34.53 -90.58
CA GLU A 356 -106.16 -34.22 -89.77
C GLU A 356 -107.08 -33.25 -90.51
N ALA A 357 -106.53 -32.28 -91.25
CA ALA A 357 -107.30 -31.49 -92.20
C ALA A 357 -107.87 -32.37 -93.34
N HIS A 358 -107.13 -33.39 -93.80
CA HIS A 358 -107.62 -34.32 -94.82
C HIS A 358 -108.65 -35.33 -94.28
N THR A 359 -108.57 -35.82 -93.03
CA THR A 359 -109.60 -36.68 -92.44
C THR A 359 -110.85 -35.88 -92.07
N ALA A 360 -110.73 -34.70 -91.47
CA ALA A 360 -111.88 -33.84 -91.20
C ALA A 360 -112.62 -33.44 -92.49
N ASN A 361 -111.89 -33.17 -93.57
CA ASN A 361 -112.47 -32.90 -94.89
C ASN A 361 -113.05 -34.18 -95.54
N ALA A 362 -112.40 -35.35 -95.37
CA ALA A 362 -112.94 -36.63 -95.85
C ALA A 362 -114.19 -37.06 -95.07
N GLU A 363 -114.30 -36.77 -93.77
CA GLU A 363 -115.48 -37.04 -92.94
C GLU A 363 -116.60 -36.05 -93.24
N ALA A 364 -116.30 -34.77 -93.49
CA ALA A 364 -117.26 -33.80 -94.01
C ALA A 364 -117.80 -34.22 -95.40
N ILE A 365 -116.92 -34.66 -96.30
CA ILE A 365 -117.29 -35.18 -97.62
C ILE A 365 -118.04 -36.51 -97.50
N ALA A 366 -117.72 -37.39 -96.55
CA ALA A 366 -118.45 -38.65 -96.31
C ALA A 366 -119.84 -38.40 -95.68
N GLY A 367 -119.98 -37.41 -94.81
CA GLY A 367 -121.27 -36.92 -94.33
C GLY A 367 -122.11 -36.38 -95.49
N GLN A 368 -121.57 -35.44 -96.25
CA GLN A 368 -122.22 -34.89 -97.45
C GLN A 368 -122.52 -35.96 -98.50
N LEU A 369 -121.67 -36.99 -98.66
CA LEU A 369 -121.90 -38.09 -99.60
C LEU A 369 -122.94 -39.09 -99.09
N THR A 370 -123.07 -39.32 -97.77
CA THR A 370 -124.12 -40.19 -97.22
C THR A 370 -125.47 -39.49 -97.10
N GLU A 371 -125.49 -38.17 -96.88
CA GLU A 371 -126.70 -37.35 -97.05
C GLU A 371 -127.07 -37.20 -98.53
N ALA A 372 -126.11 -37.00 -99.45
CA ALA A 372 -126.36 -36.99 -100.88
C ALA A 372 -126.77 -38.37 -101.41
N VAL A 373 -126.29 -39.48 -100.85
CA VAL A 373 -126.74 -40.84 -101.19
C VAL A 373 -128.16 -41.10 -100.66
N ARG A 374 -128.50 -40.67 -99.44
CA ARG A 374 -129.90 -40.70 -98.98
C ARG A 374 -130.79 -39.83 -99.87
N ALA A 375 -130.43 -38.57 -100.10
CA ALA A 375 -131.17 -37.67 -100.98
C ALA A 375 -131.26 -38.21 -102.42
N ARG A 376 -130.22 -38.89 -102.94
CA ARG A 376 -130.24 -39.58 -104.22
C ARG A 376 -131.15 -40.80 -104.20
N ASP A 377 -131.19 -41.59 -103.14
CA ASP A 377 -131.96 -42.84 -103.08
C ASP A 377 -133.44 -42.59 -102.72
N ASP A 378 -133.72 -41.54 -101.96
CA ASP A 378 -135.05 -40.94 -101.80
C ASP A 378 -135.49 -40.27 -103.11
N ALA A 379 -134.61 -39.54 -103.82
CA ALA A 379 -134.92 -38.99 -105.14
C ALA A 379 -135.05 -40.06 -106.21
N LEU A 380 -134.31 -41.18 -106.16
CA LEU A 380 -134.46 -42.32 -107.06
C LEU A 380 -135.71 -43.13 -106.70
N SER A 381 -136.09 -43.23 -105.43
CA SER A 381 -137.39 -43.78 -105.02
C SER A 381 -138.53 -42.88 -105.51
N ALA A 382 -138.38 -41.55 -105.41
CA ALA A 382 -139.34 -40.58 -105.93
C ALA A 382 -139.38 -40.56 -107.47
N VAL A 383 -138.25 -40.70 -108.16
CA VAL A 383 -138.15 -40.78 -109.63
C VAL A 383 -138.59 -42.15 -110.15
N THR A 384 -138.42 -43.23 -109.39
CA THR A 384 -138.95 -44.56 -109.75
C THR A 384 -140.45 -44.62 -109.50
N ALA A 385 -140.95 -44.04 -108.40
CA ALA A 385 -142.38 -43.84 -108.16
C ALA A 385 -142.99 -42.84 -109.17
N ALA A 386 -142.25 -41.82 -109.60
CA ALA A 386 -142.67 -40.89 -110.64
C ALA A 386 -142.58 -41.52 -112.03
N ASN A 387 -141.64 -42.42 -112.32
CA ASN A 387 -141.59 -43.19 -113.57
C ASN A 387 -142.64 -44.30 -113.60
N LEU A 388 -143.01 -44.90 -112.46
CA LEU A 388 -144.18 -45.75 -112.37
C LEU A 388 -145.45 -44.93 -112.60
N ARG A 389 -145.62 -43.78 -111.93
CA ARG A 389 -146.76 -42.88 -112.17
C ARG A 389 -146.77 -42.25 -113.56
N LEU A 390 -145.61 -42.04 -114.19
CA LEU A 390 -145.47 -41.51 -115.55
C LEU A 390 -145.68 -42.62 -116.58
N SER A 391 -145.27 -43.86 -116.31
CA SER A 391 -145.58 -45.04 -117.12
C SER A 391 -147.06 -45.39 -117.02
N ASP A 392 -147.65 -45.35 -115.83
CA ASP A 392 -149.09 -45.49 -115.61
C ASP A 392 -149.86 -44.32 -116.24
N ALA A 393 -149.38 -43.09 -116.13
CA ALA A 393 -149.96 -41.93 -116.82
C ALA A 393 -149.73 -41.96 -118.33
N GLN A 394 -148.67 -42.56 -118.84
CA GLN A 394 -148.42 -42.75 -120.28
C GLN A 394 -149.22 -43.94 -120.82
N MET A 395 -149.47 -44.99 -120.02
CA MET A 395 -150.36 -46.09 -120.34
C MET A 395 -151.83 -45.70 -120.17
N ALA A 396 -152.15 -44.74 -119.30
CA ALA A 396 -153.46 -44.11 -119.19
C ALA A 396 -153.65 -43.04 -120.27
N ALA A 397 -152.61 -42.31 -120.66
CA ALA A 397 -152.65 -41.35 -121.77
C ALA A 397 -152.64 -42.06 -123.13
N HIS A 398 -151.97 -43.20 -123.30
CA HIS A 398 -152.13 -44.05 -124.49
C HIS A 398 -153.52 -44.65 -124.51
N ARG A 399 -154.02 -45.26 -123.42
CA ARG A 399 -155.41 -45.75 -123.40
C ARG A 399 -156.44 -44.64 -123.58
N ALA A 400 -156.20 -43.43 -123.07
CA ALA A 400 -157.07 -42.28 -123.30
C ALA A 400 -156.90 -41.70 -124.72
N ALA A 401 -155.71 -41.77 -125.34
CA ALA A 401 -155.48 -41.36 -126.72
C ALA A 401 -155.99 -42.40 -127.72
N ASP A 402 -155.99 -43.68 -127.39
CA ASP A 402 -156.57 -44.77 -128.18
C ASP A 402 -158.10 -44.73 -128.08
N THR A 403 -158.66 -44.53 -126.87
CA THR A 403 -160.10 -44.24 -126.70
C THR A 403 -160.48 -42.93 -127.38
N ALA A 404 -159.72 -41.85 -127.23
CA ALA A 404 -159.99 -40.58 -127.91
C ALA A 404 -159.76 -40.67 -129.42
N MET A 405 -158.85 -41.51 -129.93
CA MET A 405 -158.74 -41.77 -131.37
C MET A 405 -159.91 -42.62 -131.85
N HIS A 406 -160.37 -43.61 -131.08
CA HIS A 406 -161.61 -44.32 -131.40
C HIS A 406 -162.80 -43.35 -131.42
N GLU A 407 -163.00 -42.55 -130.38
CA GLU A 407 -164.05 -41.52 -130.31
C GLU A 407 -163.90 -40.46 -131.41
N VAL A 408 -162.68 -40.02 -131.77
CA VAL A 408 -162.46 -39.11 -132.91
C VAL A 408 -162.72 -39.82 -134.24
N THR A 409 -162.43 -41.11 -134.41
CA THR A 409 -162.85 -41.86 -135.62
C THR A 409 -164.35 -42.12 -135.67
N GLU A 410 -165.00 -42.35 -134.52
CA GLU A 410 -166.44 -42.57 -134.37
C GLU A 410 -167.20 -41.27 -134.63
N VAL A 411 -166.72 -40.15 -134.06
CA VAL A 411 -167.21 -38.79 -134.31
C VAL A 411 -166.91 -38.34 -135.73
N ARG A 412 -165.75 -38.68 -136.32
CA ARG A 412 -165.43 -38.38 -137.73
C ARG A 412 -166.27 -39.23 -138.69
N TRP A 413 -166.57 -40.48 -138.35
CA TRP A 413 -167.50 -41.33 -139.10
C TRP A 413 -168.93 -40.83 -138.98
N GLN A 414 -169.39 -40.46 -137.79
CA GLN A 414 -170.70 -39.83 -137.58
C GLN A 414 -170.78 -38.43 -138.20
N ALA A 415 -169.69 -37.67 -138.24
CA ALA A 415 -169.60 -36.39 -138.93
C ALA A 415 -169.71 -36.63 -140.44
N MET A 416 -168.87 -37.48 -141.03
CA MET A 416 -168.93 -37.85 -142.45
C MET A 416 -170.29 -38.44 -142.86
N LYS A 417 -170.97 -39.16 -141.95
CA LYS A 417 -172.32 -39.70 -142.16
C LYS A 417 -173.43 -38.63 -142.04
N ARG A 418 -173.28 -37.65 -141.14
CA ARG A 418 -174.15 -36.45 -141.10
C ARG A 418 -173.87 -35.51 -142.27
N GLU A 419 -172.62 -35.38 -142.69
CA GLU A 419 -172.14 -34.58 -143.81
C GLU A 419 -172.64 -35.17 -145.12
N SER A 420 -172.52 -36.48 -145.33
CA SER A 420 -173.18 -37.19 -146.44
C SER A 420 -174.70 -37.00 -146.43
N ALA A 421 -175.36 -37.13 -145.28
CA ALA A 421 -176.80 -36.88 -145.15
C ALA A 421 -177.19 -35.41 -145.37
N LEU A 422 -176.29 -34.44 -145.11
CA LEU A 422 -176.49 -33.02 -145.37
C LEU A 422 -176.16 -32.67 -146.82
N SER A 423 -175.15 -33.26 -147.45
CA SER A 423 -174.85 -33.13 -148.88
C SER A 423 -176.00 -33.66 -149.72
N GLN A 424 -176.58 -34.80 -149.34
CA GLN A 424 -177.80 -35.31 -149.97
C GLN A 424 -178.94 -34.29 -149.83
N ARG A 425 -179.17 -33.79 -148.61
CA ARG A 425 -180.22 -32.79 -148.35
C ARG A 425 -180.00 -31.44 -149.03
N VAL A 426 -178.74 -31.07 -149.29
CA VAL A 426 -178.37 -29.88 -150.07
C VAL A 426 -178.61 -30.14 -151.55
N GLN A 427 -178.33 -31.34 -152.08
CA GLN A 427 -178.72 -31.72 -153.45
C GLN A 427 -180.25 -31.72 -153.62
N ASP A 428 -180.99 -32.32 -152.69
CA ASP A 428 -182.46 -32.33 -152.68
C ASP A 428 -183.03 -30.89 -152.65
N LEU A 429 -182.40 -29.99 -151.88
CA LEU A 429 -182.77 -28.57 -151.80
C LEU A 429 -182.31 -27.76 -153.02
N GLU A 430 -181.19 -28.10 -153.66
CA GLU A 430 -180.76 -27.49 -154.93
C GLU A 430 -181.66 -27.90 -156.09
N GLU A 431 -182.15 -29.15 -156.13
CA GLU A 431 -183.17 -29.57 -157.11
C GLU A 431 -184.52 -28.89 -156.85
N ALA A 432 -184.95 -28.78 -155.57
CA ALA A 432 -186.13 -28.00 -155.21
C ALA A 432 -185.98 -26.51 -155.58
N LEU A 433 -184.79 -25.93 -155.39
CA LEU A 433 -184.50 -24.55 -155.78
C LEU A 433 -184.45 -24.35 -157.30
N ARG A 434 -183.93 -25.33 -158.06
CA ARG A 434 -183.98 -25.31 -159.54
C ARG A 434 -185.42 -25.43 -160.04
N SER A 435 -186.23 -26.33 -159.49
CA SER A 435 -187.66 -26.42 -159.81
C SER A 435 -188.37 -25.08 -159.55
N ALA A 436 -188.17 -24.48 -158.37
CA ALA A 436 -188.75 -23.18 -158.04
C ALA A 436 -188.22 -22.04 -158.93
N GLN A 437 -186.99 -22.13 -159.43
CA GLN A 437 -186.42 -21.18 -160.39
C GLN A 437 -187.00 -21.36 -161.81
N ASP A 438 -187.30 -22.59 -162.24
CA ASP A 438 -187.98 -22.86 -163.51
C ASP A 438 -189.47 -22.43 -163.46
N ASP A 439 -190.15 -22.65 -162.34
CA ASP A 439 -191.50 -22.14 -162.08
C ASP A 439 -191.52 -20.61 -162.12
N ALA A 440 -190.59 -19.95 -161.41
CA ALA A 440 -190.41 -18.50 -161.47
C ALA A 440 -190.03 -18.00 -162.88
N ALA A 441 -189.25 -18.76 -163.64
CA ALA A 441 -188.91 -18.43 -165.03
C ALA A 441 -190.13 -18.51 -165.96
N GLN A 442 -191.10 -19.41 -165.69
CA GLN A 442 -192.38 -19.45 -166.39
C GLN A 442 -193.30 -18.27 -166.03
N GLU A 443 -193.42 -17.93 -164.74
CA GLU A 443 -194.12 -16.71 -164.29
C GLU A 443 -193.55 -15.46 -164.97
N ILE A 444 -192.23 -15.28 -164.92
CA ILE A 444 -191.53 -14.15 -165.58
C ILE A 444 -191.78 -14.15 -167.09
N LYS A 445 -191.89 -15.31 -167.75
CA LYS A 445 -192.27 -15.42 -169.18
C LYS A 445 -193.71 -14.93 -169.43
N LYS A 446 -194.64 -15.22 -168.52
CA LYS A 446 -196.07 -14.89 -168.64
C LYS A 446 -196.34 -13.43 -168.35
N VAL A 447 -195.74 -12.86 -167.31
CA VAL A 447 -195.74 -11.41 -167.02
C VAL A 447 -195.10 -10.62 -168.17
N ARG A 448 -194.04 -11.16 -168.83
CA ARG A 448 -193.48 -10.62 -170.09
C ARG A 448 -194.39 -10.78 -171.32
N GLY A 449 -195.53 -11.45 -171.20
CA GLY A 449 -196.64 -11.41 -172.16
C GLY A 449 -197.59 -10.25 -171.87
N GLU A 450 -198.01 -10.11 -170.62
CA GLU A 450 -198.92 -9.04 -170.15
C GLU A 450 -198.31 -7.64 -170.31
N VAL A 451 -197.05 -7.46 -169.90
CA VAL A 451 -196.25 -6.23 -170.13
C VAL A 451 -196.11 -5.89 -171.62
N ARG A 452 -196.25 -6.86 -172.53
CA ARG A 452 -196.26 -6.60 -173.98
C ARG A 452 -197.61 -6.08 -174.48
N ARG A 453 -198.72 -6.52 -173.89
CA ARG A 453 -200.06 -6.03 -174.26
C ARG A 453 -200.30 -4.60 -173.78
N LEU A 454 -199.87 -4.30 -172.55
CA LEU A 454 -199.87 -2.94 -171.99
C LEU A 454 -198.98 -1.96 -172.79
N ARG A 455 -197.94 -2.45 -173.49
CA ARG A 455 -197.12 -1.63 -174.41
C ARG A 455 -197.83 -1.27 -175.72
N GLU A 456 -198.89 -1.97 -176.10
CA GLU A 456 -199.71 -1.62 -177.27
C GLU A 456 -200.69 -0.48 -176.91
N GLU A 457 -201.19 -0.45 -175.68
CA GLU A 457 -202.06 0.60 -175.13
C GLU A 457 -201.29 1.93 -174.98
N LEU A 458 -200.09 1.87 -174.39
CA LEU A 458 -199.22 3.03 -174.17
C LEU A 458 -198.79 3.74 -175.48
N ARG A 459 -198.95 3.10 -176.65
CA ARG A 459 -198.51 3.63 -177.95
C ARG A 459 -199.57 4.43 -178.71
N LYS A 460 -200.78 4.56 -178.16
CA LYS A 460 -201.90 5.33 -178.75
C LYS A 460 -202.52 6.37 -177.81
N ALA A 461 -202.17 6.33 -176.51
CA ALA A 461 -202.86 7.12 -175.50
C ALA A 461 -202.39 8.58 -175.41
N ASP A 462 -201.08 8.82 -175.27
CA ASP A 462 -200.59 10.07 -174.66
C ASP A 462 -199.58 10.89 -175.48
N VAL A 463 -199.58 12.19 -175.17
CA VAL A 463 -198.84 13.29 -175.84
C VAL A 463 -199.17 13.44 -177.34
N ALA A 464 -200.33 13.94 -177.77
CA ALA A 464 -201.45 14.66 -177.11
C ALA A 464 -201.21 16.10 -176.60
N THR A 465 -199.97 16.59 -176.51
CA THR A 465 -199.65 18.02 -176.31
C THR A 465 -198.53 18.45 -177.25
N GLY A 466 -198.80 19.47 -178.06
CA GLY A 466 -197.98 19.77 -179.24
C GLY A 466 -196.91 20.85 -179.05
N GLY A 467 -195.90 20.79 -179.91
CA GLY A 467 -194.89 21.84 -180.14
C GLY A 467 -194.46 21.81 -181.61
N SER A 468 -194.08 22.96 -182.16
CA SER A 468 -193.70 23.12 -183.58
C SER A 468 -192.44 24.00 -183.70
N CYS A 469 -191.95 24.15 -184.94
CA CYS A 469 -190.63 24.64 -185.36
C CYS A 469 -189.47 23.65 -185.07
N VAL A 470 -188.50 23.38 -185.95
CA VAL A 470 -187.86 24.12 -187.08
C VAL A 470 -186.76 25.09 -186.64
N ILE A 471 -185.54 24.83 -187.11
CA ILE A 471 -184.66 25.79 -187.80
C ILE A 471 -183.72 24.99 -188.73
N GLN A 472 -183.53 25.54 -189.94
CA GLN A 472 -182.58 25.19 -191.02
C GLN A 472 -182.01 23.76 -191.04
#